data_AF-A0A917Y5Z3-F1
#
_entry.id   AF-A0A917Y5Z3-F1
#
_cell.length_a   1.000
_cell.length_b   1.000
_cell.length_c   1.000
_cell.angle_alpha   90.00
_cell.angle_beta   90.00
_cell.angle_gamma   90.00
#
_symmetry.space_group_name_H-M   'P 1'
#
loop_
_entity.id
_entity.type
_entity.pdbx_description
1 polymer ?
#
loop_
_entity_poly.entity_id
_entity_poly.type
_entity_poly.pdbx_seq_one_letter_code
_entity_poly.pdbx_strand_id
1 'polypeptide(L)'
;MHSSLSSLGWVNGGPVAVVQGLLDALGPEGTLVVPTQSGDLSDPALWSNPPVPEEWWSTIRVTMPAYDPRVTPSRGVGVIPETVRNWPGALRSAHPETSFAALGPRAAAITEGHAPDCRLGERSPLARLEADGARVLLLGAGYDTCTSFHLAEYRIPSPVVEVGRPSPRGWEVVREVSITSEMFEELGSDFERDRPVVRGTVGAADARLFPVADAVAYAERWLALHRPRDLYVDAGPGAPDPRQRP
;
A
#
# COMPACT_ATOMS: atom_id res chain seq x y z
N MET A 1 7.44 0.62 -5.75
CA MET A 1 8.64 0.15 -5.01
C MET A 1 8.30 0.10 -3.53
N HIS A 2 8.70 -0.97 -2.87
CA HIS A 2 8.61 -1.18 -1.40
C HIS A 2 10.03 -1.37 -0.87
N SER A 3 10.37 -0.79 0.28
CA SER A 3 11.77 -0.81 0.73
C SER A 3 11.97 -0.73 2.23
N SER A 4 13.14 -1.20 2.66
CA SER A 4 13.68 -1.01 4.01
C SER A 4 15.07 -0.37 3.93
N LEU A 5 15.22 0.90 4.33
CA LEU A 5 16.51 1.59 4.24
C LEU A 5 17.60 0.88 5.07
N SER A 6 17.26 0.41 6.27
CA SER A 6 18.22 -0.23 7.17
C SER A 6 18.78 -1.55 6.60
N SER A 7 17.99 -2.26 5.78
CA SER A 7 18.43 -3.50 5.14
C SER A 7 19.55 -3.30 4.13
N LEU A 8 19.70 -2.08 3.56
CA LEU A 8 20.79 -1.77 2.62
C LEU A 8 22.15 -1.68 3.33
N GLY A 9 22.17 -1.62 4.68
CA GLY A 9 23.33 -1.27 5.47
C GLY A 9 23.46 0.26 5.64
N TRP A 10 24.68 0.75 5.86
CA TRP A 10 24.92 2.19 5.95
C TRP A 10 25.02 2.80 4.55
N VAL A 11 24.13 3.73 4.23
CA VAL A 11 24.09 4.43 2.94
C VAL A 11 24.62 5.85 3.12
N ASN A 12 25.73 6.18 2.46
CA ASN A 12 26.24 7.55 2.42
C ASN A 12 25.22 8.45 1.68
N GLY A 13 24.61 9.41 2.37
CA GLY A 13 23.50 10.22 1.85
C GLY A 13 22.11 9.67 2.15
N GLY A 14 22.00 8.54 2.86
CA GLY A 14 20.75 7.99 3.37
C GLY A 14 19.69 7.77 2.29
N PRO A 15 18.40 8.06 2.56
CA PRO A 15 17.32 7.80 1.60
C PRO A 15 17.42 8.65 0.33
N VAL A 16 18.03 9.84 0.38
CA VAL A 16 18.21 10.71 -0.78
C VAL A 16 19.09 10.03 -1.83
N ALA A 17 20.20 9.42 -1.41
CA ALA A 17 21.09 8.68 -2.30
C ALA A 17 20.38 7.47 -2.95
N VAL A 18 19.49 6.79 -2.21
CA VAL A 18 18.68 5.70 -2.76
C VAL A 18 17.70 6.20 -3.83
N VAL A 19 17.01 7.32 -3.57
CA VAL A 19 16.08 7.91 -4.55
C VAL A 19 16.84 8.33 -5.82
N GLN A 20 18.00 8.99 -5.69
CA GLN A 20 18.82 9.36 -6.84
C GLN A 20 19.26 8.15 -7.65
N GLY A 21 19.80 7.10 -6.99
CA GLY A 21 20.20 5.88 -7.68
C GLY A 21 19.05 5.16 -8.39
N LEU A 22 17.84 5.20 -7.82
CA LEU A 22 16.64 4.67 -8.49
C LEU A 22 16.26 5.49 -9.72
N LEU A 23 16.31 6.83 -9.64
CA LEU A 23 16.03 7.71 -10.77
C LEU A 23 17.08 7.54 -11.88
N ASP A 24 18.36 7.40 -11.53
CA ASP A 24 19.44 7.14 -12.49
C ASP A 24 19.24 5.79 -13.20
N ALA A 25 18.86 4.74 -12.46
CA ALA A 25 18.59 3.41 -13.02
C ALA A 25 17.34 3.39 -13.92
N LEU A 26 16.33 4.20 -13.60
CA LEU A 26 15.12 4.35 -14.41
C LEU A 26 15.36 5.18 -15.68
N GLY A 27 16.32 6.11 -15.63
CA GLY A 27 16.57 7.08 -16.69
C GLY A 27 15.47 8.13 -16.82
N PRO A 28 15.61 9.09 -17.75
CA PRO A 28 14.72 10.25 -17.88
C PRO A 28 13.28 9.88 -18.27
N GLU A 29 13.09 8.75 -18.94
CA GLU A 29 11.77 8.26 -19.38
C GLU A 29 11.07 7.38 -18.33
N GLY A 30 11.79 6.98 -17.29
CA GLY A 30 11.25 6.12 -16.24
C GLY A 30 10.42 6.89 -15.22
N THR A 31 9.49 6.19 -14.57
CA THR A 31 8.66 6.75 -13.49
C THR A 31 8.77 5.90 -12.24
N LEU A 32 9.20 6.51 -11.13
CA LEU A 32 9.25 5.89 -9.82
C LEU A 32 7.93 6.09 -9.10
N VAL A 33 7.35 5.01 -8.57
CA VAL A 33 6.09 5.05 -7.81
C VAL A 33 6.25 4.30 -6.50
N VAL A 34 5.76 4.90 -5.41
CA VAL A 34 5.80 4.36 -4.05
C VAL A 34 4.44 4.51 -3.37
N PRO A 35 4.03 3.56 -2.51
CA PRO A 35 2.89 3.78 -1.63
C PRO A 35 3.25 4.87 -0.61
N THR A 36 2.29 5.73 -0.30
CA THR A 36 2.39 6.78 0.73
C THR A 36 1.20 6.70 1.67
N GLN A 37 0.88 5.49 2.10
CA GLN A 37 -0.31 5.18 2.89
C GLN A 37 -0.31 5.96 4.20
N SER A 38 -1.50 6.36 4.64
CA SER A 38 -1.77 7.17 5.83
C SER A 38 -2.89 6.51 6.64
N GLY A 39 -2.68 5.25 7.03
CA GLY A 39 -3.68 4.42 7.71
C GLY A 39 -4.16 4.93 9.08
N ASP A 40 -3.51 5.95 9.66
CA ASP A 40 -4.01 6.65 10.85
C ASP A 40 -5.24 7.53 10.56
N LEU A 41 -5.53 7.83 9.30
CA LEU A 41 -6.75 8.53 8.90
C LEU A 41 -7.90 7.52 8.75
N SER A 42 -8.14 6.73 9.79
CA SER A 42 -9.15 5.65 9.82
C SER A 42 -9.88 5.63 11.17
N ASP A 43 -10.94 4.83 11.27
CA ASP A 43 -11.72 4.72 12.49
C ASP A 43 -10.88 4.19 13.67
N PRO A 44 -10.77 4.94 14.80
CA PRO A 44 -10.00 4.51 15.96
C PRO A 44 -10.51 3.21 16.59
N ALA A 45 -11.77 2.81 16.33
CA ALA A 45 -12.32 1.53 16.76
C ALA A 45 -11.59 0.31 16.15
N LEU A 46 -10.89 0.50 15.04
CA LEU A 46 -10.12 -0.55 14.35
C LEU A 46 -8.63 -0.55 14.70
N TRP A 47 -8.17 0.40 15.52
CA TRP A 47 -6.75 0.52 15.85
C TRP A 47 -6.33 -0.49 16.91
N SER A 48 -5.26 -1.22 16.60
CA SER A 48 -4.68 -2.24 17.49
C SER A 48 -3.19 -2.05 17.77
N ASN A 49 -2.51 -1.14 17.04
CA ASN A 49 -1.05 -0.97 17.10
C ASN A 49 -0.64 0.52 17.13
N PRO A 50 -0.75 1.21 18.27
CA PRO A 50 -1.48 0.80 19.48
C PRO A 50 -3.00 1.09 19.37
N PRO A 51 -3.84 0.47 20.21
CA PRO A 51 -5.22 0.92 20.40
C PRO A 51 -5.25 2.23 21.21
N VAL A 52 -6.41 2.90 21.19
CA VAL A 52 -6.70 4.07 22.04
C VAL A 52 -7.98 3.83 22.85
N PRO A 53 -8.13 4.48 24.03
CA PRO A 53 -9.34 4.32 24.85
C PRO A 53 -10.61 4.65 24.08
N GLU A 54 -11.67 3.85 24.30
CA GLU A 54 -12.95 3.98 23.60
C GLU A 54 -13.59 5.35 23.80
N GLU A 55 -13.43 5.94 24.99
CA GLU A 55 -13.92 7.28 25.31
C GLU A 55 -13.30 8.38 24.44
N TRP A 56 -12.19 8.12 23.75
CA TRP A 56 -11.56 9.09 22.83
C TRP A 56 -12.13 9.03 21.42
N TRP A 57 -12.79 7.94 21.02
CA TRP A 57 -13.16 7.70 19.62
C TRP A 57 -14.04 8.82 19.04
N SER A 58 -15.04 9.27 19.80
CA SER A 58 -15.93 10.37 19.34
C SER A 58 -15.17 11.67 19.12
N THR A 59 -14.31 12.05 20.06
CA THR A 59 -13.45 13.23 19.96
C THR A 59 -12.53 13.12 18.75
N ILE A 60 -11.86 11.98 18.57
CA ILE A 60 -10.97 11.71 17.43
C ILE A 60 -11.72 11.90 16.11
N ARG A 61 -12.91 11.29 15.94
CA ARG A 61 -13.71 11.41 14.71
C ARG A 61 -14.12 12.86 14.39
N VAL A 62 -14.32 13.69 15.41
CA VAL A 62 -14.68 15.12 15.26
C VAL A 62 -13.46 16.00 14.97
N THR A 63 -12.30 15.71 15.57
CA THR A 63 -11.13 16.61 15.53
C THR A 63 -10.03 16.17 14.56
N MET A 64 -10.06 14.94 14.06
CA MET A 64 -9.03 14.43 13.14
C MET A 64 -8.98 15.26 11.85
N PRO A 65 -7.81 15.83 11.49
CA PRO A 65 -7.68 16.59 10.26
C PRO A 65 -7.98 15.73 9.01
N ALA A 66 -8.62 16.34 8.03
CA ALA A 66 -8.77 15.73 6.71
C ALA A 66 -7.40 15.54 6.04
N TYR A 67 -7.34 14.56 5.14
CA TYR A 67 -6.16 14.32 4.30
C TYR A 67 -5.84 15.54 3.43
N ASP A 68 -4.56 15.94 3.41
CA ASP A 68 -4.00 16.85 2.41
C ASP A 68 -2.73 16.20 1.84
N PRO A 69 -2.66 15.92 0.52
CA PRO A 69 -1.53 15.22 -0.08
C PRO A 69 -0.18 15.89 0.16
N ARG A 70 -0.17 17.20 0.40
CA ARG A 70 1.05 18.00 0.62
C ARG A 70 1.62 17.80 2.03
N VAL A 71 0.77 17.68 3.04
CA VAL A 71 1.22 17.76 4.45
C VAL A 71 0.95 16.50 5.26
N THR A 72 -0.03 15.67 4.90
CA THR A 72 -0.32 14.44 5.65
C THR A 72 0.87 13.48 5.53
N PRO A 73 1.54 13.10 6.63
CA PRO A 73 2.67 12.18 6.58
C PRO A 73 2.22 10.78 6.15
N SER A 74 3.12 10.00 5.58
CA SER A 74 2.89 8.57 5.43
C SER A 74 3.15 7.81 6.74
N ARG A 75 2.55 6.63 6.89
CA ARG A 75 2.73 5.74 8.04
C ARG A 75 3.07 4.33 7.57
N GLY A 76 4.05 3.70 8.21
CA GLY A 76 4.37 2.28 8.00
C GLY A 76 5.03 1.93 6.66
N VAL A 77 5.18 2.88 5.73
CA VAL A 77 5.79 2.63 4.40
C VAL A 77 7.32 2.83 4.37
N GLY A 78 7.89 3.53 5.36
CA GLY A 78 9.32 3.75 5.49
C GLY A 78 9.83 5.10 4.98
N VAL A 79 11.10 5.39 5.28
CA VAL A 79 11.72 6.71 5.03
C VAL A 79 12.00 6.99 3.55
N ILE A 80 12.21 5.95 2.71
CA ILE A 80 12.45 6.15 1.28
C ILE A 80 11.16 6.61 0.58
N PRO A 81 9.98 5.96 0.75
CA PRO A 81 8.74 6.52 0.23
C PRO A 81 8.40 7.92 0.74
N GLU A 82 8.67 8.22 2.01
CA GLU A 82 8.49 9.56 2.57
C GLU A 82 9.43 10.59 1.92
N THR A 83 10.64 10.19 1.57
CA THR A 83 11.60 11.03 0.81
C THR A 83 11.11 11.27 -0.61
N VAL A 84 10.61 10.23 -1.30
CA VAL A 84 10.02 10.35 -2.65
C VAL A 84 8.80 11.28 -2.63
N ARG A 85 7.92 11.16 -1.62
CA ARG A 85 6.73 12.00 -1.46
C ARG A 85 7.06 13.50 -1.42
N ASN A 86 8.18 13.86 -0.80
CA ASN A 86 8.63 15.23 -0.63
C ASN A 86 9.65 15.67 -1.70
N TRP A 87 9.92 14.83 -2.70
CA TRP A 87 10.90 15.13 -3.73
C TRP A 87 10.39 16.22 -4.67
N PRO A 88 11.25 17.14 -5.15
CA PRO A 88 10.85 18.15 -6.13
C PRO A 88 10.22 17.51 -7.38
N GLY A 89 8.99 17.92 -7.71
CA GLY A 89 8.24 17.38 -8.85
C GLY A 89 7.45 16.10 -8.55
N ALA A 90 7.47 15.58 -7.31
CA ALA A 90 6.60 14.48 -6.91
C ALA A 90 5.13 14.89 -6.95
N LEU A 91 4.29 14.00 -7.47
CA LEU A 91 2.84 14.09 -7.38
C LEU A 91 2.32 12.99 -6.47
N ARG A 92 1.26 13.28 -5.71
CA ARG A 92 0.63 12.33 -4.79
C ARG A 92 -0.86 12.24 -5.06
N SER A 93 -1.37 11.02 -5.14
CA SER A 93 -2.80 10.77 -5.37
C SER A 93 -3.66 11.21 -4.18
N ALA A 94 -4.93 11.51 -4.44
CA ALA A 94 -5.83 12.14 -3.47
C ALA A 94 -6.47 11.21 -2.41
N HIS A 95 -6.21 9.89 -2.46
CA HIS A 95 -6.87 8.96 -1.54
C HIS A 95 -6.39 9.14 -0.08
N PRO A 96 -7.31 9.31 0.90
CA PRO A 96 -6.95 9.63 2.29
C PRO A 96 -6.13 8.56 3.03
N GLU A 97 -6.37 7.28 2.74
CA GLU A 97 -5.70 6.16 3.42
C GLU A 97 -4.61 5.50 2.57
N THR A 98 -4.84 5.26 1.28
CA THR A 98 -3.96 4.44 0.42
C THR A 98 -3.30 5.21 -0.71
N SER A 99 -2.99 6.50 -0.51
CA SER A 99 -2.34 7.32 -1.54
C SER A 99 -1.00 6.74 -2.03
N PHE A 100 -0.63 7.08 -3.27
CA PHE A 100 0.68 6.81 -3.87
C PHE A 100 1.35 8.13 -4.25
N ALA A 101 2.68 8.18 -4.15
CA ALA A 101 3.51 9.23 -4.75
C ALA A 101 4.23 8.72 -5.99
N ALA A 102 4.39 9.59 -6.98
CA ALA A 102 5.02 9.29 -8.26
C ALA A 102 5.97 10.40 -8.69
N LEU A 103 7.09 10.03 -9.32
CA LEU A 103 8.13 10.89 -9.87
C LEU A 103 8.49 10.43 -11.29
N GLY A 104 8.43 11.34 -12.26
CA GLY A 104 8.78 11.06 -13.66
C GLY A 104 7.65 11.38 -14.63
N PRO A 105 7.83 11.11 -15.94
CA PRO A 105 6.94 11.56 -17.01
C PRO A 105 5.49 11.10 -16.86
N ARG A 106 5.26 9.95 -16.21
CA ARG A 106 3.91 9.38 -16.02
C ARG A 106 3.27 9.71 -14.67
N ALA A 107 3.92 10.49 -13.81
CA ALA A 107 3.47 10.73 -12.45
C ALA A 107 2.02 11.27 -12.37
N ALA A 108 1.65 12.21 -13.25
CA ALA A 108 0.31 12.78 -13.30
C ALA A 108 -0.72 11.72 -13.69
N ALA A 109 -0.48 11.01 -14.80
CA ALA A 109 -1.36 9.97 -15.29
C ALA A 109 -1.58 8.83 -14.28
N ILE A 110 -0.57 8.51 -13.46
CA ILE A 110 -0.67 7.43 -12.45
C ILE A 110 -1.46 7.90 -11.22
N THR A 111 -1.28 9.14 -10.78
CA THR A 111 -1.81 9.62 -9.49
C THR A 111 -3.16 10.32 -9.59
N GLU A 112 -3.53 10.84 -10.76
CA GLU A 112 -4.76 11.57 -10.98
C GLU A 112 -6.00 10.68 -10.81
N GLY A 113 -7.10 11.22 -10.27
CA GLY A 113 -8.38 10.52 -10.26
C GLY A 113 -8.42 9.23 -9.42
N HIS A 114 -7.54 9.08 -8.43
CA HIS A 114 -7.63 8.02 -7.44
C HIS A 114 -8.94 8.19 -6.66
N ALA A 115 -9.91 7.31 -6.93
CA ALA A 115 -11.26 7.46 -6.43
C ALA A 115 -11.30 7.29 -4.89
N PRO A 116 -12.06 8.13 -4.17
CA PRO A 116 -12.14 8.07 -2.71
C PRO A 116 -12.80 6.78 -2.21
N ASP A 117 -13.67 6.15 -3.00
CA ASP A 117 -14.38 4.90 -2.70
C ASP A 117 -13.76 3.70 -3.44
N CYS A 118 -12.44 3.75 -3.64
CA CYS A 118 -11.68 2.63 -4.17
C CYS A 118 -10.23 2.70 -3.67
N ARG A 119 -9.93 2.05 -2.55
CA ARG A 119 -8.59 2.09 -1.94
C ARG A 119 -7.49 1.60 -2.88
N LEU A 120 -7.67 0.43 -3.51
CA LEU A 120 -6.60 -0.28 -4.24
C LEU A 120 -7.12 -1.08 -5.46
N GLY A 121 -8.35 -0.82 -5.91
CA GLY A 121 -8.99 -1.51 -7.04
C GLY A 121 -8.81 -0.81 -8.41
N GLU A 122 -9.76 -1.01 -9.32
CA GLU A 122 -9.72 -0.54 -10.71
C GLU A 122 -9.64 0.99 -10.89
N ARG A 123 -10.11 1.75 -9.91
CA ARG A 123 -10.05 3.23 -9.91
C ARG A 123 -8.88 3.78 -9.09
N SER A 124 -7.85 2.95 -8.87
CA SER A 124 -6.64 3.31 -8.12
C SER A 124 -5.39 3.36 -9.02
N PRO A 125 -4.27 3.92 -8.53
CA PRO A 125 -2.98 3.85 -9.19
C PRO A 125 -2.50 2.42 -9.49
N LEU A 126 -2.91 1.40 -8.72
CA LEU A 126 -2.47 0.02 -8.98
C LEU A 126 -2.95 -0.51 -10.33
N ALA A 127 -4.22 -0.28 -10.68
CA ALA A 127 -4.76 -0.71 -11.96
C ALA A 127 -4.07 -0.01 -13.14
N ARG A 128 -3.68 1.26 -12.96
CA ARG A 128 -2.92 2.02 -13.97
C ARG A 128 -1.50 1.47 -14.11
N LEU A 129 -0.83 1.19 -13.00
CA LEU A 129 0.50 0.57 -13.00
C LEU A 129 0.49 -0.78 -13.72
N GLU A 130 -0.54 -1.60 -13.48
CA GLU A 130 -0.71 -2.87 -14.18
C GLU A 130 -0.90 -2.65 -15.70
N ALA A 131 -1.83 -1.78 -16.10
CA ALA A 131 -2.11 -1.47 -17.50
C ALA A 131 -0.89 -0.89 -18.24
N ASP A 132 -0.03 -0.16 -17.52
CA ASP A 132 1.19 0.43 -18.03
C ASP A 132 2.38 -0.54 -18.11
N GLY A 133 2.19 -1.80 -17.73
CA GLY A 133 3.26 -2.81 -17.73
C GLY A 133 4.35 -2.51 -16.68
N ALA A 134 3.98 -1.85 -15.58
CA ALA A 134 4.93 -1.50 -14.53
C ALA A 134 5.50 -2.75 -13.84
N ARG A 135 6.62 -2.55 -13.14
CA ARG A 135 7.29 -3.58 -12.33
C ARG A 135 7.28 -3.20 -10.86
N VAL A 136 7.16 -4.21 -10.00
CA VAL A 136 7.35 -4.10 -8.56
C VAL A 136 8.81 -4.36 -8.25
N LEU A 137 9.43 -3.42 -7.54
CA LEU A 137 10.71 -3.62 -6.86
C LEU A 137 10.44 -3.76 -5.35
N LEU A 138 10.79 -4.91 -4.78
CA LEU A 138 10.93 -5.12 -3.34
C LEU A 138 12.42 -4.99 -3.01
N LEU A 139 12.80 -3.93 -2.30
CA LEU A 139 14.19 -3.60 -1.97
C LEU A 139 14.41 -3.76 -0.47
N GLY A 140 14.83 -4.96 -0.06
CA GLY A 140 14.98 -5.33 1.35
C GLY A 140 13.67 -5.39 2.11
N ALA A 141 12.56 -5.58 1.40
CA ALA A 141 11.22 -5.76 1.94
C ALA A 141 10.67 -7.12 1.49
N GLY A 142 9.82 -7.71 2.33
CA GLY A 142 9.12 -8.97 2.06
C GLY A 142 7.91 -8.79 1.14
N TYR A 143 7.30 -9.91 0.79
CA TYR A 143 6.08 -9.93 0.00
C TYR A 143 4.85 -9.49 0.81
N ASP A 144 4.90 -9.59 2.13
CA ASP A 144 3.97 -8.97 3.08
C ASP A 144 3.72 -7.47 2.80
N THR A 145 4.72 -6.77 2.24
CA THR A 145 4.62 -5.36 1.87
C THR A 145 4.12 -5.10 0.43
N CYS A 146 3.90 -6.14 -0.37
CA CYS A 146 3.61 -6.02 -1.80
C CYS A 146 2.17 -5.54 -2.05
N THR A 147 1.98 -4.23 -2.12
CA THR A 147 0.66 -3.61 -2.27
C THR A 147 -0.07 -4.03 -3.55
N SER A 148 0.65 -4.45 -4.61
CA SER A 148 0.05 -4.91 -5.86
C SER A 148 -0.89 -6.12 -5.68
N PHE A 149 -0.66 -6.98 -4.68
CA PHE A 149 -1.55 -8.11 -4.42
C PHE A 149 -2.96 -7.68 -4.00
N HIS A 150 -3.13 -6.49 -3.41
CA HIS A 150 -4.45 -5.97 -3.07
C HIS A 150 -5.34 -5.75 -4.31
N LEU A 151 -4.78 -5.48 -5.49
CA LEU A 151 -5.59 -5.35 -6.71
C LEU A 151 -6.32 -6.67 -7.03
N ALA A 152 -5.70 -7.82 -6.74
CA ALA A 152 -6.35 -9.12 -6.90
C ALA A 152 -7.53 -9.31 -5.94
N GLU A 153 -7.47 -8.77 -4.71
CA GLU A 153 -8.60 -8.84 -3.76
C GLU A 153 -9.85 -8.12 -4.28
N TYR A 154 -9.68 -7.07 -5.09
CA TYR A 154 -10.79 -6.37 -5.76
C TYR A 154 -11.37 -7.16 -6.95
N ARG A 155 -10.63 -8.12 -7.49
CA ARG A 155 -11.01 -8.89 -8.69
C ARG A 155 -11.58 -10.27 -8.38
N ILE A 156 -11.44 -10.72 -7.13
CA ILE A 156 -12.09 -11.93 -6.63
C ILE A 156 -13.31 -11.55 -5.75
N PRO A 157 -14.27 -12.47 -5.54
CA PRO A 157 -15.36 -12.24 -4.60
C PRO A 157 -14.83 -12.00 -3.18
N SER A 158 -14.88 -10.74 -2.75
CA SER A 158 -14.49 -10.28 -1.42
C SER A 158 -15.64 -9.53 -0.77
N PRO A 159 -15.85 -9.63 0.55
CA PRO A 159 -16.90 -8.90 1.23
C PRO A 159 -16.62 -7.40 1.25
N VAL A 160 -17.71 -6.64 1.34
CA VAL A 160 -17.69 -5.19 1.39
C VAL A 160 -17.99 -4.74 2.82
N VAL A 161 -17.13 -3.89 3.37
CA VAL A 161 -17.17 -3.38 4.73
C VAL A 161 -17.38 -1.87 4.75
N GLU A 162 -17.88 -1.36 5.86
CA GLU A 162 -17.93 0.07 6.13
C GLU A 162 -16.60 0.55 6.71
N VAL A 163 -16.04 1.63 6.15
CA VAL A 163 -14.77 2.22 6.58
C VAL A 163 -15.00 3.69 6.90
N GLY A 164 -14.72 4.07 8.14
CA GLY A 164 -14.81 5.44 8.63
C GLY A 164 -13.49 6.19 8.49
N ARG A 165 -13.54 7.46 8.06
CA ARG A 165 -12.34 8.31 7.88
C ARG A 165 -12.68 9.80 7.90
N PRO A 166 -11.70 10.69 8.12
CA PRO A 166 -11.93 12.13 8.05
C PRO A 166 -12.05 12.62 6.59
N SER A 167 -12.97 13.53 6.34
CA SER A 167 -13.12 14.25 5.07
C SER A 167 -13.11 15.76 5.29
N PRO A 168 -12.96 16.59 4.24
CA PRO A 168 -13.12 18.04 4.34
C PRO A 168 -14.49 18.51 4.87
N ARG A 169 -15.49 17.63 4.88
CA ARG A 169 -16.85 17.91 5.38
C ARG A 169 -17.12 17.28 6.75
N GLY A 170 -16.10 16.74 7.41
CA GLY A 170 -16.22 15.98 8.66
C GLY A 170 -16.06 14.48 8.46
N TRP A 171 -16.44 13.69 9.46
CA TRP A 171 -16.34 12.23 9.39
C TRP A 171 -17.24 11.65 8.30
N GLU A 172 -16.71 10.77 7.47
CA GLU A 172 -17.47 10.03 6.47
C GLU A 172 -17.30 8.52 6.65
N VAL A 173 -18.32 7.76 6.25
CA VAL A 173 -18.29 6.30 6.17
C VAL A 173 -18.53 5.91 4.73
N VAL A 174 -17.62 5.12 4.17
CA VAL A 174 -17.71 4.60 2.81
C VAL A 174 -17.76 3.08 2.81
N ARG A 175 -18.31 2.50 1.75
CA ARG A 175 -18.32 1.04 1.55
C ARG A 175 -17.18 0.64 0.64
N GLU A 176 -16.34 -0.27 1.11
CA GLU A 176 -15.10 -0.67 0.45
C GLU A 176 -14.90 -2.18 0.48
N VAL A 177 -14.11 -2.70 -0.45
CA VAL A 177 -13.66 -4.10 -0.38
C VAL A 177 -12.80 -4.28 0.88
N SER A 178 -13.09 -5.33 1.65
CA SER A 178 -12.26 -5.75 2.77
C SER A 178 -10.96 -6.32 2.24
N ILE A 179 -9.85 -5.71 2.64
CA ILE A 179 -8.50 -6.08 2.19
C ILE A 179 -7.62 -6.42 3.38
N THR A 180 -6.71 -7.37 3.20
CA THR A 180 -5.72 -7.74 4.21
C THR A 180 -4.43 -8.24 3.56
N SER A 181 -3.29 -7.90 4.17
CA SER A 181 -1.97 -8.41 3.79
C SER A 181 -1.64 -9.74 4.48
N GLU A 182 -2.54 -10.30 5.29
CA GLU A 182 -2.38 -11.64 5.85
C GLU A 182 -2.16 -12.65 4.72
N MET A 183 -1.21 -13.57 4.93
CA MET A 183 -0.75 -14.57 3.94
C MET A 183 0.01 -14.02 2.73
N PHE A 184 0.29 -12.71 2.62
CA PHE A 184 1.03 -12.18 1.46
C PHE A 184 2.46 -12.73 1.37
N GLU A 185 3.09 -13.05 2.50
CA GLU A 185 4.42 -13.68 2.48
C GLU A 185 4.40 -15.09 1.91
N GLU A 186 3.36 -15.89 2.23
CA GLU A 186 3.17 -17.23 1.68
C GLU A 186 2.80 -17.17 0.19
N LEU A 187 1.81 -16.34 -0.16
CA LEU A 187 1.44 -16.02 -1.54
C LEU A 187 2.66 -15.62 -2.38
N GLY A 188 3.50 -14.75 -1.84
CA GLY A 188 4.69 -14.25 -2.52
C GLY A 188 5.78 -15.31 -2.68
N SER A 189 5.97 -16.16 -1.68
CA SER A 189 6.89 -17.31 -1.75
C SER A 189 6.47 -18.30 -2.83
N ASP A 190 5.17 -18.59 -2.93
CA ASP A 190 4.59 -19.44 -3.95
C ASP A 190 4.70 -18.81 -5.36
N PHE A 191 4.43 -17.50 -5.45
CA PHE A 191 4.65 -16.73 -6.68
C PHE A 191 6.10 -16.80 -7.15
N GLU A 192 7.07 -16.57 -6.25
CA GLU A 192 8.50 -16.60 -6.57
C GLU A 192 8.97 -17.99 -7.00
N ARG A 193 8.37 -19.07 -6.46
CA ARG A 193 8.64 -20.44 -6.89
C ARG A 193 8.11 -20.71 -8.31
N ASP A 194 6.92 -20.23 -8.62
CA ASP A 194 6.17 -20.62 -9.82
C ASP A 194 6.36 -19.67 -11.01
N ARG A 195 6.91 -18.46 -10.77
CA ARG A 195 7.06 -17.40 -11.78
C ARG A 195 8.50 -16.85 -11.80
N PRO A 196 8.96 -16.35 -12.95
CA PRO A 196 10.27 -15.73 -13.04
C PRO A 196 10.29 -14.41 -12.24
N VAL A 197 11.10 -14.40 -11.18
CA VAL A 197 11.43 -13.20 -10.39
C VAL A 197 12.90 -12.91 -10.54
N VAL A 198 13.25 -11.68 -10.93
CA VAL A 198 14.65 -11.25 -10.96
C VAL A 198 15.10 -11.00 -9.53
N ARG A 199 16.13 -11.73 -9.10
CA ARG A 199 16.73 -11.59 -7.77
C ARG A 199 18.10 -10.96 -7.87
N GLY A 200 18.47 -10.21 -6.87
CA GLY A 200 19.80 -9.63 -6.74
C GLY A 200 20.00 -9.00 -5.37
N THR A 201 21.09 -8.27 -5.21
CA THR A 201 21.37 -7.50 -4.01
C THR A 201 21.64 -6.04 -4.35
N VAL A 202 21.29 -5.14 -3.43
CA VAL A 202 21.62 -3.72 -3.48
C VAL A 202 22.17 -3.32 -2.11
N GLY A 203 23.48 -3.07 -2.05
CA GLY A 203 24.17 -3.02 -0.77
C GLY A 203 24.06 -4.37 -0.06
N ALA A 204 23.62 -4.37 1.20
CA ALA A 204 23.35 -5.59 1.97
C ALA A 204 21.92 -6.15 1.78
N ALA A 205 21.05 -5.44 1.06
CA ALA A 205 19.64 -5.83 0.94
C ALA A 205 19.42 -6.82 -0.20
N ASP A 206 18.60 -7.84 0.04
CA ASP A 206 18.00 -8.64 -1.01
C ASP A 206 17.01 -7.80 -1.82
N ALA A 207 17.01 -7.97 -3.14
CA ALA A 207 16.12 -7.28 -4.06
C ALA A 207 15.38 -8.27 -4.96
N ARG A 208 14.10 -7.97 -5.20
CA ARG A 208 13.24 -8.71 -6.12
C ARG A 208 12.58 -7.75 -7.10
N LEU A 209 12.59 -8.08 -8.39
CA LEU A 209 11.96 -7.31 -9.45
C LEU A 209 11.09 -8.21 -10.33
N PHE A 210 9.81 -7.87 -10.47
CA PHE A 210 8.84 -8.65 -11.23
C PHE A 210 7.71 -7.77 -11.79
N PRO A 211 6.99 -8.20 -12.86
CA PRO A 211 5.87 -7.44 -13.42
C PRO A 211 4.68 -7.35 -12.46
N VAL A 212 3.99 -6.20 -12.42
CA VAL A 212 2.75 -6.03 -11.64
C VAL A 212 1.68 -7.01 -12.13
N ALA A 213 1.48 -7.11 -13.45
CA ALA A 213 0.47 -7.98 -14.04
C ALA A 213 0.64 -9.47 -13.65
N ASP A 214 1.89 -9.95 -13.61
CA ASP A 214 2.17 -11.35 -13.22
C ASP A 214 1.84 -11.60 -11.76
N ALA A 215 2.18 -10.65 -10.88
CA ALA A 215 1.90 -10.72 -9.45
C ALA A 215 0.39 -10.69 -9.17
N VAL A 216 -0.34 -9.77 -9.81
CA VAL A 216 -1.79 -9.63 -9.67
C VAL A 216 -2.51 -10.88 -10.19
N ALA A 217 -2.19 -11.31 -11.41
CA ALA A 217 -2.81 -12.49 -12.02
C ALA A 217 -2.49 -13.78 -11.23
N TYR A 218 -1.34 -13.87 -10.58
CA TYR A 218 -1.03 -14.98 -9.68
C TYR A 218 -1.85 -14.91 -8.40
N ALA A 219 -1.90 -13.75 -7.76
CA ALA A 219 -2.67 -13.53 -6.54
C ALA A 219 -4.16 -13.79 -6.71
N GLU A 220 -4.78 -13.43 -7.84
CA GLU A 220 -6.19 -13.72 -8.10
C GLU A 220 -6.51 -15.22 -7.99
N ARG A 221 -5.67 -16.07 -8.59
CA ARG A 221 -5.84 -17.53 -8.52
C ARG A 221 -5.50 -18.07 -7.13
N TRP A 222 -4.41 -17.60 -6.55
CA TRP A 222 -3.92 -18.11 -5.28
C TRP A 222 -4.86 -17.79 -4.13
N LEU A 223 -5.33 -16.53 -4.04
CA LEU A 223 -6.24 -16.08 -2.98
C LEU A 223 -7.58 -16.82 -3.04
N ALA A 224 -8.12 -17.05 -4.24
CA ALA A 224 -9.37 -17.79 -4.41
C ALA A 224 -9.31 -19.25 -3.91
N LEU A 225 -8.11 -19.84 -3.88
CA LEU A 225 -7.88 -21.22 -3.44
C LEU A 225 -7.48 -21.34 -1.97
N HIS A 226 -6.69 -20.39 -1.46
CA HIS A 226 -6.02 -20.55 -0.17
C HIS A 226 -6.56 -19.64 0.91
N ARG A 227 -7.24 -18.53 0.58
CA ARG A 227 -7.66 -17.56 1.61
C ARG A 227 -8.93 -18.04 2.31
N PRO A 228 -8.87 -18.27 3.64
CA PRO A 228 -10.06 -18.56 4.43
C PRO A 228 -11.05 -17.39 4.41
N ARG A 229 -12.35 -17.70 4.38
CA ARG A 229 -13.40 -16.66 4.32
C ARG A 229 -13.53 -15.83 5.61
N ASP A 230 -13.00 -16.31 6.72
CA ASP A 230 -12.98 -15.66 8.03
C ASP A 230 -11.85 -14.64 8.21
N LEU A 231 -10.87 -14.60 7.31
CA LEU A 231 -9.86 -13.54 7.30
C LEU A 231 -10.38 -12.20 6.78
N TYR A 232 -11.57 -12.20 6.17
CA TYR A 232 -12.24 -10.96 5.82
C TYR A 232 -12.94 -10.41 7.06
N VAL A 233 -12.45 -9.26 7.55
CA VAL A 233 -12.97 -8.64 8.77
C VAL A 233 -14.48 -8.37 8.64
N ASP A 234 -15.27 -8.97 9.54
CA ASP A 234 -16.64 -8.53 9.87
C ASP A 234 -16.55 -7.16 10.54
N ALA A 235 -16.75 -6.09 9.77
CA ALA A 235 -16.86 -4.73 10.30
C ALA A 235 -18.24 -4.50 10.95
N GLY A 236 -18.52 -5.23 12.03
CA GLY A 236 -19.69 -5.01 12.89
C GLY A 236 -19.27 -4.77 14.33
N PRO A 237 -19.84 -3.79 15.05
CA PRO A 237 -19.59 -3.66 16.48
C PRO A 237 -20.10 -4.92 17.18
N GLY A 238 -19.18 -5.73 17.71
CA GLY A 238 -19.49 -6.95 18.48
C GLY A 238 -19.15 -8.30 17.82
N ALA A 239 -18.43 -8.34 16.70
CA ALA A 239 -17.90 -9.61 16.20
C ALA A 239 -16.79 -10.14 17.14
N PRO A 240 -16.87 -11.39 17.64
CA PRO A 240 -15.87 -11.94 18.55
C PRO A 240 -14.52 -12.13 17.83
N ASP A 241 -13.42 -11.81 18.51
CA ASP A 241 -12.06 -12.03 18.03
C ASP A 241 -11.87 -13.53 17.69
N PRO A 242 -11.55 -13.89 16.44
CA PRO A 242 -11.35 -15.28 16.05
C PRO A 242 -10.19 -15.96 16.82
N ARG A 243 -9.32 -15.18 17.48
CA ARG A 243 -8.26 -15.67 18.39
C ARG A 243 -8.77 -16.07 19.78
N GLN A 244 -10.08 -16.01 20.03
CA GLN A 244 -10.70 -16.40 21.30
C GLN A 244 -11.52 -17.71 21.23
N ARG A 245 -11.31 -18.57 20.24
CA ARG A 245 -11.87 -19.94 20.30
C ARG A 245 -10.93 -20.88 21.06
N PRO A 246 -11.46 -21.75 21.94
CA PRO A 246 -10.67 -22.61 22.84
C PRO A 246 -9.82 -23.65 22.10
#